data_AF-A0A947YQU6-F1
#
_entry.id   AF-A0A947YQU6-F1
#
_cell.length_a   1.000
_cell.length_b   1.000
_cell.length_c   1.000
_cell.angle_alpha   90.00
_cell.angle_beta   90.00
_cell.angle_gamma   90.00
#
_symmetry.space_group_name_H-M   'P 1'
#
loop_
_entity.id
_entity.type
_entity.pdbx_description
1 polymer ?
#
loop_
_entity_poly.entity_id
_entity_poly.type
_entity_poly.pdbx_seq_one_letter_code
_entity_poly.pdbx_strand_id
1 'polypeptide(L)'
;MVRSRIKSEWLEGINKFNTLEMIQQKCRSNGKGELSLGRNSSLKFFQPTPTLRELLILLEIEKNGNVTQMSLARKVGLVPAQINNYIRDFRDRGLVETRGENRRKTTYHLTKKGASLKKDLLFSYMEEIVKLYSEIKGEFSDRLSSFYQEGMRDIVIYGAGEIGELICGEACQAGLEVKAIVDSDPARQGHEFLGMVVTSPTSVANFHPDGIVIASLSHFDQIYAEIKALEDEGTKVRGIG
;
A
#
# COMPACT_ATOMS: atom_id res chain seq x y z
N MET A 1 3.06 5.63 33.19
CA MET A 1 2.54 7.00 32.91
C MET A 1 2.87 7.52 31.50
N VAL A 2 3.81 6.91 30.75
CA VAL A 2 4.18 7.33 29.37
C VAL A 2 3.31 6.68 28.27
N ARG A 3 2.75 5.48 28.51
CA ARG A 3 1.87 4.76 27.55
C ARG A 3 0.47 5.36 27.37
N SER A 4 -0.02 6.19 28.29
CA SER A 4 -1.34 6.83 28.19
C SER A 4 -1.32 8.16 27.43
N ARG A 5 -0.15 8.80 27.32
CA ARG A 5 0.02 10.13 26.69
C ARG A 5 0.22 10.04 25.18
N ILE A 6 0.83 8.96 24.69
CA ILE A 6 0.95 8.67 23.25
C ILE A 6 -0.45 8.37 22.65
N LYS A 7 -1.36 7.73 23.40
CA LYS A 7 -2.74 7.51 22.92
C LYS A 7 -3.55 8.80 22.82
N SER A 8 -3.34 9.79 23.69
CA SER A 8 -4.08 11.06 23.64
C SER A 8 -3.59 11.97 22.50
N GLU A 9 -2.27 12.05 22.27
CA GLU A 9 -1.71 12.85 21.18
C GLU A 9 -2.04 12.28 19.79
N TRP A 10 -2.14 10.95 19.66
CA TRP A 10 -2.64 10.29 18.44
C TRP A 10 -4.15 10.48 18.20
N LEU A 11 -4.96 10.64 19.25
CA LEU A 11 -6.41 10.84 19.13
C LEU A 11 -6.79 12.32 18.91
N GLU A 12 -6.00 13.26 19.43
CA GLU A 12 -6.23 14.70 19.21
C GLU A 12 -5.86 15.15 17.79
N GLY A 13 -4.86 14.52 17.16
CA GLY A 13 -4.51 14.79 15.75
C GLY A 13 -5.57 14.32 14.75
N ILE A 14 -6.38 13.31 15.10
CA ILE A 14 -7.46 12.77 14.27
C ILE A 14 -8.70 13.69 14.29
N ASN A 15 -8.81 14.58 15.28
CA ASN A 15 -10.07 15.27 15.58
C ASN A 15 -10.20 16.71 15.02
N LYS A 16 -9.34 17.12 14.08
CA LYS A 16 -9.45 18.44 13.41
C LYS A 16 -9.96 18.41 11.96
N PHE A 17 -10.16 17.22 11.40
CA PHE A 17 -10.91 17.02 10.18
C PHE A 17 -11.91 15.92 10.45
N ASN A 18 -13.10 16.01 9.86
CA ASN A 18 -14.24 15.12 10.08
C ASN A 18 -13.95 13.69 9.57
N THR A 19 -13.00 13.02 10.23
CA THR A 19 -12.34 11.77 9.84
C THR A 19 -13.29 10.59 9.86
N LEU A 20 -14.31 10.61 10.72
CA LEU A 20 -15.30 9.54 10.78
C LEU A 20 -16.22 9.51 9.56
N GLU A 21 -16.62 10.67 9.01
CA GLU A 21 -17.40 10.70 7.77
C GLU A 21 -16.54 10.33 6.55
N MET A 22 -15.29 10.79 6.48
CA MET A 22 -14.35 10.40 5.42
C MET A 22 -14.03 8.90 5.45
N ILE A 23 -13.82 8.32 6.64
CA ILE A 23 -13.60 6.87 6.82
C ILE A 23 -14.86 6.11 6.40
N GLN A 24 -16.06 6.55 6.81
CA GLN A 24 -17.31 5.91 6.43
C GLN A 24 -17.59 6.00 4.92
N GLN A 25 -17.23 7.11 4.27
CA GLN A 25 -17.38 7.30 2.83
C GLN A 25 -16.36 6.45 2.04
N LYS A 26 -15.10 6.36 2.50
CA LYS A 26 -14.06 5.48 1.92
C LYS A 26 -14.36 3.99 2.17
N CYS A 27 -15.01 3.63 3.29
CA CYS A 27 -15.53 2.28 3.54
C CYS A 27 -16.76 1.94 2.68
N ARG A 28 -17.56 2.92 2.25
CA ARG A 28 -18.71 2.72 1.35
C ARG A 28 -18.30 2.65 -0.13
N SER A 29 -17.22 3.33 -0.53
CA SER A 29 -16.72 3.31 -1.91
C SER A 29 -15.73 2.17 -2.20
N ASN A 30 -15.02 1.65 -1.20
CA ASN A 30 -14.16 0.47 -1.36
C ASN A 30 -14.93 -0.83 -1.07
N GLY A 31 -15.69 -1.29 -2.06
CA GLY A 31 -16.22 -2.64 -2.09
C GLY A 31 -15.10 -3.69 -2.01
N LYS A 32 -15.09 -4.49 -0.94
CA LYS A 32 -14.32 -5.74 -0.77
C LYS A 32 -12.87 -5.66 -1.24
N GLY A 33 -12.02 -4.99 -0.45
CA GLY A 33 -10.57 -5.15 -0.57
C GLY A 33 -10.15 -6.59 -0.29
N GLU A 34 -10.08 -7.41 -1.33
CA GLU A 34 -9.54 -8.76 -1.26
C GLU A 34 -8.03 -8.66 -1.08
N LEU A 35 -7.52 -9.02 0.10
CA LEU A 35 -6.09 -9.04 0.40
C LEU A 35 -5.41 -10.10 -0.49
N SER A 36 -4.94 -9.65 -1.65
CA SER A 36 -4.33 -10.51 -2.68
C SER A 36 -2.86 -10.76 -2.37
N LEU A 37 -2.59 -11.40 -1.23
CA LEU A 37 -1.24 -11.77 -0.83
C LEU A 37 -0.66 -12.77 -1.84
N GLY A 38 0.54 -12.49 -2.35
CA GLY A 38 1.33 -13.45 -3.14
C GLY A 38 1.00 -13.60 -4.63
N ARG A 39 0.15 -12.76 -5.24
CA ARG A 39 -0.16 -12.86 -6.69
C ARG A 39 0.89 -12.26 -7.64
N ASN A 40 1.86 -11.51 -7.15
CA ASN A 40 2.84 -10.83 -8.02
C ASN A 40 4.16 -11.60 -8.08
N SER A 41 4.31 -12.40 -9.14
CA SER A 41 5.59 -12.96 -9.60
C SER A 41 6.61 -11.91 -10.06
N SER A 42 6.26 -10.62 -10.03
CA SER A 42 7.09 -9.48 -10.45
C SER A 42 7.85 -8.79 -9.31
N LEU A 43 7.60 -9.14 -8.04
CA LEU A 43 8.29 -8.50 -6.90
C LEU A 43 9.71 -9.07 -6.75
N LYS A 44 10.71 -8.28 -7.17
CA LYS A 44 12.13 -8.67 -7.09
C LYS A 44 12.63 -8.87 -5.65
N PHE A 45 12.13 -8.07 -4.71
CA PHE A 45 12.60 -8.07 -3.32
C PHE A 45 11.75 -8.90 -2.35
N PHE A 46 10.53 -9.29 -2.72
CA PHE A 46 9.58 -9.98 -1.83
C PHE A 46 9.28 -11.41 -2.30
N GLN A 47 10.32 -12.24 -2.39
CA GLN A 47 10.15 -13.65 -2.68
C GLN A 47 9.51 -14.37 -1.48
N PRO A 48 8.45 -15.20 -1.66
CA PRO A 48 7.76 -15.80 -0.53
C PRO A 48 8.66 -16.74 0.28
N THR A 49 8.82 -16.42 1.56
CA THR A 49 9.49 -17.28 2.54
C THR A 49 8.63 -18.52 2.85
N PRO A 50 9.19 -19.59 3.46
CA PRO A 50 8.40 -20.72 3.93
C PRO A 50 7.22 -20.30 4.82
N THR A 51 7.43 -19.34 5.73
CA THR A 51 6.40 -18.79 6.61
C THR A 51 5.28 -18.09 5.84
N LEU A 52 5.63 -17.25 4.86
CA LEU A 52 4.62 -16.59 4.03
C LEU A 52 3.84 -17.62 3.20
N ARG A 53 4.51 -18.64 2.65
CA ARG A 53 3.83 -19.74 1.94
C ARG A 53 2.85 -20.49 2.84
N GLU A 54 3.20 -20.73 4.11
CA GLU A 54 2.25 -21.34 5.06
C GLU A 54 0.98 -20.50 5.21
N LEU A 55 1.15 -19.20 5.48
CA LEU A 55 0.04 -18.26 5.58
C LEU A 55 -0.84 -18.26 4.33
N LEU A 56 -0.24 -18.18 3.14
CA LEU A 56 -0.95 -18.14 1.86
C LEU A 56 -1.78 -19.41 1.62
N ILE A 57 -1.21 -20.60 1.90
CA ILE A 57 -1.94 -21.86 1.71
C ILE A 57 -3.11 -21.95 2.69
N LEU A 58 -2.91 -21.57 3.96
CA LEU A 58 -3.97 -21.59 4.97
C LEU A 58 -5.11 -20.62 4.64
N LEU A 59 -4.79 -19.43 4.12
CA LEU A 59 -5.80 -18.46 3.63
C LEU A 59 -6.62 -19.03 2.47
N GLU A 60 -5.96 -19.69 1.51
CA GLU A 60 -6.66 -20.28 0.36
C GLU A 60 -7.56 -21.47 0.75
N ILE A 61 -7.12 -22.29 1.71
CA ILE A 61 -7.94 -23.38 2.25
C ILE A 61 -9.18 -22.82 2.98
N GLU A 62 -9.02 -21.76 3.77
CA GLU A 62 -10.16 -21.12 4.45
C GLU A 62 -11.16 -20.53 3.44
N LYS A 63 -10.66 -19.85 2.41
CA LYS A 63 -11.50 -19.24 1.38
C LYS A 63 -12.31 -20.28 0.60
N ASN A 64 -11.70 -21.41 0.26
CA ASN A 64 -12.38 -22.50 -0.41
C ASN A 64 -11.71 -23.85 -0.07
N GLY A 65 -12.37 -24.65 0.77
CA GLY A 65 -11.88 -26.00 1.11
C GLY A 65 -11.96 -27.01 -0.05
N ASN A 66 -12.73 -26.72 -1.10
CA ASN A 66 -12.82 -27.53 -2.31
C ASN A 66 -11.81 -27.06 -3.37
N VAL A 67 -10.53 -27.07 -3.00
CA VAL A 67 -9.40 -26.70 -3.87
C VAL A 67 -8.51 -27.88 -4.15
N THR A 68 -8.08 -28.03 -5.40
CA THR A 68 -7.08 -29.05 -5.76
C THR A 68 -5.68 -28.58 -5.39
N GLN A 69 -4.75 -29.51 -5.18
CA GLN A 69 -3.33 -29.17 -4.94
C GLN A 69 -2.74 -28.37 -6.11
N MET A 70 -3.18 -28.67 -7.35
CA MET A 70 -2.79 -27.92 -8.55
C MET A 70 -3.33 -26.48 -8.54
N SER A 71 -4.57 -26.28 -8.07
CA SER A 71 -5.15 -24.95 -7.90
C SER A 71 -4.40 -24.14 -6.84
N LEU A 72 -4.13 -24.73 -5.68
CA LEU A 72 -3.32 -24.13 -4.62
C LEU A 72 -1.92 -23.74 -5.11
N ALA A 73 -1.26 -24.65 -5.84
CA ALA A 73 0.07 -24.44 -6.42
C ALA A 73 0.07 -23.20 -7.33
N ARG A 74 -0.90 -23.09 -8.23
CA ARG A 74 -1.04 -21.93 -9.13
C ARG A 74 -1.25 -20.63 -8.35
N LYS A 75 -2.09 -20.64 -7.31
CA LYS A 75 -2.41 -19.44 -6.53
C LYS A 75 -1.26 -18.92 -5.69
N VAL A 76 -0.44 -19.82 -5.14
CA VAL A 76 0.68 -19.48 -4.23
C VAL A 76 2.03 -19.40 -4.97
N GLY A 77 2.05 -19.69 -6.28
CA GLY A 77 3.28 -19.66 -7.08
C GLY A 77 4.24 -20.82 -6.74
N LEU A 78 3.70 -21.98 -6.38
CA LEU A 78 4.45 -23.18 -6.03
C LEU A 78 4.22 -24.30 -7.04
N VAL A 79 5.03 -25.35 -6.98
CA VAL A 79 4.77 -26.60 -7.71
C VAL A 79 3.89 -27.55 -6.88
N PRO A 80 3.07 -28.42 -7.50
CA PRO A 80 2.17 -29.32 -6.76
C PRO A 80 2.86 -30.21 -5.72
N ALA A 81 4.12 -30.61 -5.96
CA ALA A 81 4.90 -31.38 -5.00
C ALA A 81 5.16 -30.62 -3.68
N GLN A 82 5.41 -29.30 -3.75
CA GLN A 82 5.59 -28.47 -2.57
C GLN A 82 4.28 -28.33 -1.79
N ILE A 83 3.16 -28.11 -2.48
CA ILE A 83 1.84 -28.09 -1.84
C ILE A 83 1.55 -29.40 -1.13
N ASN A 84 1.84 -30.54 -1.75
CA ASN A 84 1.65 -31.84 -1.12
C ASN A 84 2.47 -31.99 0.18
N ASN A 85 3.67 -31.44 0.23
CA ASN A 85 4.49 -31.43 1.44
C ASN A 85 3.88 -30.54 2.52
N TYR A 86 3.43 -29.33 2.18
CA TYR A 86 2.73 -28.44 3.13
C TYR A 86 1.45 -29.06 3.67
N ILE A 87 0.62 -29.67 2.81
CA ILE A 87 -0.62 -30.33 3.25
C ILE A 87 -0.33 -31.50 4.20
N ARG A 88 0.74 -32.27 3.94
CA ARG A 88 1.17 -33.35 4.84
C ARG A 88 1.59 -32.80 6.19
N ASP A 89 2.49 -31.82 6.20
CA ASP A 89 2.95 -31.14 7.42
C ASP A 89 1.79 -30.53 8.21
N PHE A 90 0.86 -29.86 7.54
CA PHE A 90 -0.32 -29.28 8.18
C PHE A 90 -1.21 -30.32 8.82
N ARG A 91 -1.41 -31.48 8.20
CA ARG A 91 -2.16 -32.57 8.79
C ARG A 91 -1.43 -33.17 9.99
N ASP A 92 -0.12 -33.39 9.87
CA ASP A 92 0.70 -33.96 10.93
C ASP A 92 0.77 -33.02 12.16
N ARG A 93 0.74 -31.70 11.93
CA ARG A 93 0.61 -30.66 12.96
C ARG A 93 -0.84 -30.45 13.46
N GLY A 94 -1.83 -31.09 12.87
CA GLY A 94 -3.25 -30.95 13.21
C GLY A 94 -3.87 -29.59 12.85
N LEU A 95 -3.32 -28.90 11.84
CA LEU A 95 -3.78 -27.61 11.32
C LEU A 95 -4.88 -27.77 10.26
N VAL A 96 -4.82 -28.84 9.47
CA VAL A 96 -5.75 -29.11 8.36
C VAL A 96 -6.30 -30.53 8.45
N GLU A 97 -7.61 -30.65 8.29
CA GLU A 97 -8.32 -31.91 8.08
C GLU A 97 -8.58 -32.14 6.59
N THR A 98 -8.45 -33.39 6.15
CA THR A 98 -8.82 -33.81 4.79
C THR A 98 -10.11 -34.61 4.84
N ARG A 99 -11.10 -34.27 4.00
CA ARG A 99 -12.37 -35.01 3.88
C ARG A 99 -12.60 -35.42 2.42
N GLY A 100 -12.90 -36.69 2.16
CA GLY A 100 -13.26 -37.16 0.82
C GLY A 100 -13.00 -38.64 0.61
N GLU A 101 -13.74 -39.22 -0.34
CA GLU A 101 -13.71 -40.66 -0.65
C GLU A 101 -12.51 -41.07 -1.51
N ASN A 102 -11.98 -40.14 -2.30
CA ASN A 102 -10.84 -40.38 -3.19
C ASN A 102 -10.04 -39.10 -3.45
N ARG A 103 -8.87 -39.26 -4.09
CA ARG A 103 -7.94 -38.16 -4.45
C ARG A 103 -8.58 -37.02 -5.25
N ARG A 104 -9.63 -37.30 -6.04
CA ARG A 104 -10.33 -36.30 -6.87
C ARG A 104 -11.42 -35.53 -6.12
N LYS A 105 -11.97 -36.10 -5.04
CA LYS A 105 -13.01 -35.50 -4.19
C LYS A 105 -12.48 -35.06 -2.81
N THR A 106 -11.16 -34.95 -2.64
CA THR A 106 -10.57 -34.54 -1.36
C THR A 106 -10.73 -33.04 -1.17
N THR A 107 -11.29 -32.66 -0.03
CA THR A 107 -11.44 -31.27 0.44
C THR A 107 -10.57 -31.04 1.67
N TYR A 108 -10.08 -29.81 1.82
CA TYR A 108 -9.23 -29.37 2.92
C TYR A 108 -10.01 -28.42 3.83
N HIS A 109 -9.92 -28.62 5.15
CA HIS A 109 -10.63 -27.80 6.13
C HIS A 109 -9.66 -27.38 7.22
N LEU A 110 -9.65 -26.10 7.59
CA LEU A 110 -8.87 -25.66 8.74
C LEU A 110 -9.48 -26.20 10.04
N THR A 111 -8.62 -26.72 10.91
CA THR A 111 -9.01 -26.98 12.31
C THR A 111 -9.05 -25.66 13.08
N LYS A 112 -9.56 -25.68 14.31
CA LYS A 112 -9.44 -24.52 15.23
C LYS A 112 -7.97 -24.12 15.43
N LYS A 113 -7.06 -25.10 15.51
CA LYS A 113 -5.62 -24.88 15.64
C LYS A 113 -5.05 -24.21 14.38
N GLY A 114 -5.43 -24.70 13.19
CA GLY A 114 -5.02 -24.10 11.91
C GLY A 114 -5.52 -22.66 11.74
N ALA A 115 -6.78 -22.40 12.09
CA ALA A 115 -7.36 -21.07 12.04
C ALA A 115 -6.65 -20.08 13.01
N SER A 116 -6.28 -20.55 14.21
CA SER A 116 -5.49 -19.74 15.16
C SER A 116 -4.12 -19.39 14.59
N LEU A 117 -3.35 -20.38 14.15
CA LEU A 117 -2.02 -20.13 13.59
C LEU A 117 -2.08 -19.20 12.37
N LYS A 118 -3.04 -19.42 11.46
CA LYS A 118 -3.25 -18.55 10.29
C LYS A 118 -3.50 -17.09 10.72
N LYS A 119 -4.30 -16.87 11.77
CA LYS A 119 -4.56 -15.53 12.31
C LYS A 119 -3.29 -14.90 12.89
N ASP A 120 -2.50 -15.67 13.64
CA ASP A 120 -1.23 -15.20 14.21
C ASP A 120 -0.23 -14.82 13.10
N LEU A 121 -0.06 -15.70 12.11
CA LEU A 121 0.77 -15.43 10.93
C LEU A 121 0.32 -14.20 10.15
N LEU A 122 -1.00 -14.03 9.98
CA LEU A 122 -1.56 -12.87 9.29
C LEU A 122 -1.24 -11.57 10.04
N PHE A 123 -1.37 -11.57 11.38
CA PHE A 123 -1.01 -10.39 12.17
C PHE A 123 0.49 -10.09 12.11
N SER A 124 1.35 -11.10 12.24
CA SER A 124 2.79 -10.89 12.11
C SER A 124 3.17 -10.33 10.73
N TYR A 125 2.57 -10.86 9.66
CA TYR A 125 2.74 -10.31 8.32
C TYR A 125 2.30 -8.84 8.24
N MET A 126 1.12 -8.51 8.77
CA MET A 126 0.63 -7.13 8.78
C MET A 126 1.54 -6.20 9.57
N GLU A 127 2.06 -6.63 10.71
CA GLU A 127 3.03 -5.86 11.51
C GLU A 127 4.31 -5.57 10.73
N GLU A 128 4.82 -6.52 9.95
CA GLU A 128 5.98 -6.32 9.07
C GLU A 128 5.69 -5.31 7.96
N ILE A 129 4.54 -5.40 7.30
CA ILE A 129 4.14 -4.43 6.27
C ILE A 129 3.99 -3.02 6.86
N VAL A 130 3.42 -2.88 8.05
CA VAL A 130 3.27 -1.58 8.73
C VAL A 130 4.63 -0.97 9.07
N LYS A 131 5.62 -1.78 9.47
CA LYS A 131 7.00 -1.32 9.71
C LYS A 131 7.63 -0.80 8.43
N LEU A 132 7.59 -1.59 7.34
CA LEU A 132 8.12 -1.16 6.05
C LEU A 132 7.45 0.13 5.55
N TYR A 133 6.13 0.23 5.71
CA TYR A 133 5.40 1.44 5.37
C TYR A 133 5.89 2.66 6.19
N SER A 134 6.14 2.47 7.48
CA SER A 134 6.62 3.53 8.37
C SER A 134 8.05 3.96 8.03
N GLU A 135 8.91 3.04 7.57
CA GLU A 135 10.26 3.35 7.07
C GLU A 135 10.20 4.17 5.78
N ILE A 136 9.38 3.76 4.81
CA ILE A 136 9.15 4.51 3.56
C ILE A 136 8.62 5.91 3.85
N LYS A 137 7.67 6.00 4.78
CA LYS A 137 7.09 7.26 5.23
C LYS A 137 8.17 8.19 5.83
N GLY A 138 9.07 7.64 6.64
CA GLY A 138 10.21 8.39 7.21
C GLY A 138 11.10 8.97 6.12
N GLU A 139 11.47 8.18 5.12
CA GLU A 139 12.28 8.63 3.98
C GLU A 139 11.62 9.80 3.22
N PHE A 140 10.31 9.76 3.01
CA PHE A 140 9.59 10.87 2.37
C PHE A 140 9.54 12.11 3.26
N SER A 141 9.35 11.94 4.57
CA SER A 141 9.36 13.05 5.52
C SER A 141 10.72 13.77 5.53
N ASP A 142 11.81 13.01 5.52
CA ASP A 142 13.17 13.55 5.50
C ASP A 142 13.45 14.35 4.21
N ARG A 143 13.02 13.81 3.05
CA ARG A 143 13.14 14.51 1.75
C ARG A 143 12.29 15.77 1.67
N LEU A 144 11.04 15.73 2.14
CA LEU A 144 10.19 16.92 2.16
C LEU A 144 10.75 17.99 3.11
N SER A 145 11.33 17.56 4.23
CA SER A 145 12.04 18.46 5.15
C SER A 145 13.25 19.11 4.47
N SER A 146 14.01 18.39 3.64
CA SER A 146 15.11 18.99 2.88
C SER A 146 14.61 20.03 1.87
N PHE A 147 13.49 19.78 1.19
CA PHE A 147 12.87 20.75 0.27
C PHE A 147 12.44 22.03 1.00
N TYR A 148 11.91 21.89 2.22
CA TYR A 148 11.61 23.04 3.06
C TYR A 148 12.88 23.83 3.41
N GLN A 149 13.99 23.16 3.75
CA GLN A 149 15.27 23.83 4.03
C GLN A 149 15.86 24.52 2.79
N GLU A 150 15.58 24.01 1.60
CA GLU A 150 15.91 24.66 0.34
C GLU A 150 15.04 25.89 0.04
N GLY A 151 14.07 26.21 0.90
CA GLY A 151 13.23 27.40 0.79
C GLY A 151 11.94 27.20 0.02
N MET A 152 11.49 25.95 -0.20
CA MET A 152 10.13 25.69 -0.70
C MET A 152 9.12 25.87 0.43
N ARG A 153 7.99 26.53 0.17
CA ARG A 153 6.84 26.63 1.10
C ARG A 153 5.57 26.20 0.39
N ASP A 154 5.25 26.86 -0.71
CA ASP A 154 4.09 26.56 -1.54
C ASP A 154 4.49 25.56 -2.62
N ILE A 155 3.92 24.37 -2.60
CA ILE A 155 4.28 23.28 -3.51
C ILE A 155 3.11 22.81 -4.36
N VAL A 156 3.43 22.30 -5.54
CA VAL A 156 2.51 21.48 -6.34
C VAL A 156 3.00 20.05 -6.33
N ILE A 157 2.10 19.09 -6.09
CA ILE A 157 2.41 17.66 -6.22
C ILE A 157 2.06 17.21 -7.62
N TYR A 158 3.03 16.62 -8.32
CA TYR A 158 2.85 16.04 -9.65
C TYR A 158 2.74 14.53 -9.54
N GLY A 159 1.53 14.00 -9.67
CA GLY A 159 1.18 12.59 -9.61
C GLY A 159 0.10 12.33 -8.57
N ALA A 160 -1.12 12.04 -9.03
CA ALA A 160 -2.28 11.70 -8.20
C ALA A 160 -2.39 10.19 -7.98
N GLY A 161 -1.28 9.56 -7.56
CA GLY A 161 -1.17 8.11 -7.31
C GLY A 161 -0.86 7.78 -5.85
N GLU A 162 -0.52 6.52 -5.57
CA GLU A 162 -0.21 6.06 -4.20
C GLU A 162 0.92 6.88 -3.55
N ILE A 163 1.99 7.17 -4.30
CA ILE A 163 3.10 8.01 -3.83
C ILE A 163 2.64 9.45 -3.58
N GLY A 164 1.75 10.00 -4.42
CA GLY A 164 1.17 11.32 -4.22
C GLY A 164 0.33 11.41 -2.94
N GLU A 165 -0.42 10.36 -2.61
CA GLU A 165 -1.19 10.30 -1.36
C GLU A 165 -0.26 10.35 -0.15
N LEU A 166 0.85 9.62 -0.20
CA LEU A 166 1.85 9.61 0.88
C LEU A 166 2.55 10.95 1.04
N ILE A 167 3.02 11.54 -0.06
CA ILE A 167 3.68 12.86 -0.02
C ILE A 167 2.74 13.92 0.50
N CYS A 168 1.48 13.94 0.04
CA CYS A 168 0.50 14.92 0.50
C CYS A 168 0.24 14.81 2.01
N GLY A 169 0.22 13.59 2.56
CA GLY A 169 0.08 13.37 4.00
C GLY A 169 1.24 13.91 4.84
N GLU A 170 2.46 13.90 4.28
CA GLU A 170 3.68 14.31 4.97
C GLU A 170 4.09 15.77 4.73
N ALA A 171 3.67 16.36 3.61
CA ALA A 171 4.01 17.74 3.23
C ALA A 171 3.69 18.74 4.35
N CYS A 172 2.51 18.65 4.95
CA CYS A 172 2.10 19.54 6.05
C CYS A 172 3.00 19.41 7.29
N GLN A 173 3.46 18.19 7.62
CA GLN A 173 4.36 17.97 8.74
C GLN A 173 5.76 18.55 8.49
N ALA A 174 6.20 18.55 7.22
CA ALA A 174 7.43 19.20 6.78
C ALA A 174 7.30 20.72 6.65
N GLY A 175 6.12 21.31 6.90
CA GLY A 175 5.88 22.75 6.78
C GLY A 175 5.65 23.22 5.34
N LEU A 176 5.36 22.31 4.40
CA LEU A 176 5.02 22.60 3.02
C LEU A 176 3.49 22.69 2.85
N GLU A 177 3.04 23.70 2.12
CA GLU A 177 1.64 23.91 1.77
C GLU A 177 1.37 23.37 0.35
N VAL A 178 0.49 22.38 0.23
CA VAL A 178 0.11 21.81 -1.07
C VAL A 178 -0.95 22.70 -1.71
N LYS A 179 -0.58 23.41 -2.80
CA LYS A 179 -1.48 24.33 -3.52
C LYS A 179 -2.33 23.63 -4.57
N ALA A 180 -1.80 22.57 -5.17
CA ALA A 180 -2.49 21.78 -6.16
C ALA A 180 -1.89 20.38 -6.30
N ILE A 181 -2.69 19.50 -6.89
CA ILE A 181 -2.27 18.18 -7.37
C ILE A 181 -2.53 18.12 -8.87
N VAL A 182 -1.50 17.79 -9.64
CA VAL A 182 -1.58 17.66 -11.10
C VAL A 182 -1.21 16.25 -11.53
N ASP A 183 -1.77 15.80 -12.64
CA ASP A 183 -1.44 14.49 -13.22
C ASP A 183 -1.60 14.53 -14.75
N SER A 184 -0.65 13.96 -15.50
CA SER A 184 -0.71 13.88 -16.97
C SER A 184 -1.84 12.98 -17.45
N ASP A 185 -2.31 12.03 -16.64
CA ASP A 185 -3.39 11.11 -16.99
C ASP A 185 -4.74 11.84 -17.04
N PRO A 186 -5.35 12.02 -18.23
CA PRO A 186 -6.64 12.69 -18.36
C PRO A 186 -7.77 11.98 -17.59
N ALA A 187 -7.64 10.68 -17.32
CA ALA A 187 -8.63 9.93 -16.56
C ALA A 187 -8.66 10.32 -15.07
N ARG A 188 -7.58 10.90 -14.55
CA ARG A 188 -7.49 11.39 -13.16
C ARG A 188 -7.93 12.85 -13.03
N GLN A 189 -7.79 13.63 -14.09
CA GLN A 189 -8.13 15.06 -14.09
C GLN A 189 -9.64 15.27 -13.87
N GLY A 190 -9.97 16.36 -13.17
CA GLY A 190 -11.36 16.70 -12.81
C GLY A 190 -11.96 15.85 -11.69
N HIS A 191 -11.24 14.83 -11.21
CA HIS A 191 -11.67 13.99 -10.10
C HIS A 191 -11.00 14.44 -8.81
N GLU A 192 -11.66 14.15 -7.69
CA GLU A 192 -11.15 14.47 -6.36
C GLU A 192 -10.06 13.49 -5.93
N PHE A 193 -8.96 14.02 -5.43
CA PHE A 193 -7.88 13.30 -4.78
C PHE A 193 -7.49 14.06 -3.51
N LEU A 194 -7.71 13.43 -2.36
CA LEU A 194 -7.46 14.03 -1.04
C LEU A 194 -8.14 15.40 -0.81
N GLY A 195 -9.39 15.57 -1.27
CA GLY A 195 -10.12 16.83 -1.12
C GLY A 195 -9.76 17.90 -2.15
N MET A 196 -8.80 17.64 -3.05
CA MET A 196 -8.41 18.55 -4.12
C MET A 196 -8.80 17.97 -5.48
N VAL A 197 -9.23 18.83 -6.40
CA VAL A 197 -9.49 18.41 -7.79
C VAL A 197 -8.14 18.29 -8.50
N VAL A 198 -7.87 17.12 -9.08
CA VAL A 198 -6.66 16.91 -9.88
C VAL A 198 -6.78 17.71 -11.17
N THR A 199 -5.76 18.51 -11.50
CA THR A 199 -5.74 19.33 -12.72
C THR A 199 -4.64 18.93 -13.69
N SER A 200 -4.70 19.50 -14.89
CA SER A 200 -3.64 19.32 -15.90
C SER A 200 -2.33 19.99 -15.44
N PRO A 201 -1.15 19.41 -15.75
CA PRO A 201 0.16 20.04 -15.56
C PRO A 201 0.29 21.44 -16.15
N THR A 202 -0.47 21.75 -17.20
CA THR A 202 -0.50 23.11 -17.80
C THR A 202 -1.02 24.19 -16.85
N SER A 203 -1.71 23.80 -15.77
CA SER A 203 -2.23 24.74 -14.76
C SER A 203 -1.24 25.09 -13.67
N VAL A 204 -0.07 24.43 -13.59
CA VAL A 204 0.91 24.60 -12.51
C VAL A 204 1.30 26.07 -12.31
N ALA A 205 1.55 26.80 -13.39
CA ALA A 205 1.95 28.21 -13.34
C ALA A 205 0.91 29.12 -12.65
N ASN A 206 -0.38 28.76 -12.67
CA ASN A 206 -1.45 29.54 -12.05
C ASN A 206 -1.41 29.51 -10.51
N PHE A 207 -0.68 28.55 -9.93
CA PHE A 207 -0.57 28.41 -8.48
C PHE A 207 0.65 29.12 -7.91
N HIS A 208 1.54 29.64 -8.76
CA HIS A 208 2.79 30.30 -8.39
C HIS A 208 3.60 29.56 -7.29
N PRO A 209 3.87 28.25 -7.45
CA PRO A 209 4.55 27.49 -6.40
C PRO A 209 6.04 27.85 -6.31
N ASP A 210 6.60 27.71 -5.11
CA ASP A 210 8.05 27.73 -4.89
C ASP A 210 8.72 26.47 -5.47
N GLY A 211 7.97 25.38 -5.61
CA GLY A 211 8.45 24.21 -6.33
C GLY A 211 7.41 23.13 -6.60
N ILE A 212 7.81 22.18 -7.44
CA ILE A 212 7.03 21.04 -7.90
C ILE A 212 7.68 19.76 -7.38
N VAL A 213 6.90 18.94 -6.68
CA VAL A 213 7.33 17.64 -6.17
C VAL A 213 6.77 16.54 -7.07
N ILE A 214 7.65 15.84 -7.78
CA ILE A 214 7.30 14.70 -8.62
C ILE A 214 7.07 13.47 -7.74
N ALA A 215 5.80 13.06 -7.66
CA ALA A 215 5.28 11.96 -6.87
C ALA A 215 5.18 10.66 -7.69
N SER A 216 6.24 10.32 -8.42
CA SER A 216 6.29 9.13 -9.27
C SER A 216 7.71 8.55 -9.30
N LEU A 217 7.82 7.27 -8.92
CA LEU A 217 9.09 6.54 -8.96
C LEU A 217 9.37 5.91 -10.33
N SER A 218 8.33 5.56 -11.09
CA SER A 218 8.46 4.86 -12.38
C SER A 218 8.45 5.78 -13.60
N HIS A 219 7.94 7.01 -13.45
CA HIS A 219 7.79 7.96 -14.56
C HIS A 219 8.52 9.28 -14.31
N PHE A 220 9.51 9.30 -13.41
CA PHE A 220 10.25 10.52 -13.06
C PHE A 220 10.81 11.23 -14.29
N ASP A 221 11.60 10.54 -15.11
CA ASP A 221 12.29 11.15 -16.26
C ASP A 221 11.31 11.76 -17.28
N GLN A 222 10.21 11.05 -17.53
CA GLN A 222 9.17 11.51 -18.44
C GLN A 222 8.49 12.77 -17.89
N ILE A 223 8.07 12.74 -16.63
CA ILE A 223 7.40 13.88 -15.98
C ILE A 223 8.36 15.07 -15.92
N TYR A 224 9.61 14.85 -15.52
CA TYR A 224 10.63 15.89 -15.44
C TYR A 224 10.84 16.57 -16.79
N ALA A 225 10.91 15.80 -17.89
CA ALA A 225 11.00 16.36 -19.23
C ALA A 225 9.79 17.22 -19.61
N GLU A 226 8.57 16.85 -19.17
CA GLU A 226 7.34 17.61 -19.43
C GLU A 226 7.32 18.98 -18.70
N ILE A 227 7.93 19.09 -17.52
CA ILE A 227 7.91 20.32 -16.71
C ILE A 227 9.24 21.08 -16.64
N LYS A 228 10.26 20.63 -17.38
CA LYS A 228 11.58 21.25 -17.37
C LYS A 228 11.56 22.76 -17.66
N ALA A 229 10.67 23.20 -18.55
CA ALA A 229 10.52 24.63 -18.87
C ALA A 229 10.17 25.48 -17.63
N LEU A 230 9.39 24.94 -16.69
CA LEU A 230 9.04 25.64 -15.44
C LEU A 230 10.26 25.79 -14.51
N GLU A 231 11.21 24.85 -14.57
CA GLU A 231 12.48 24.95 -13.86
C GLU A 231 13.40 26.00 -14.47
N ASP A 232 13.46 26.07 -15.80
CA ASP A 232 14.19 27.11 -16.52
C ASP A 232 13.64 28.52 -16.21
N GLU A 233 12.35 28.62 -15.89
CA GLU A 233 11.66 29.85 -15.44
C GLU A 233 11.84 30.15 -13.94
N GLY A 234 12.54 29.29 -13.19
CA GLY A 234 12.94 29.50 -11.79
C GLY A 234 12.14 28.73 -10.74
N THR A 235 11.16 27.90 -11.13
CA THR A 235 10.42 27.04 -10.19
C THR A 235 11.26 25.82 -9.82
N LYS A 236 11.47 25.52 -8.54
CA LYS A 236 12.27 24.33 -8.16
C LYS A 236 11.55 23.05 -8.55
N VAL A 237 12.22 22.09 -9.17
CA VAL A 237 11.65 20.76 -9.43
C VAL A 237 12.40 19.70 -8.64
N ARG A 238 11.67 18.86 -7.89
CA ARG A 238 12.26 17.82 -7.03
C ARG A 238 11.55 16.49 -7.20
N GLY A 239 12.32 15.41 -7.27
CA GLY A 239 11.81 14.04 -7.19
C GLY A 239 11.78 13.53 -5.77
N ILE A 240 10.77 12.74 -5.43
CA ILE A 240 10.76 12.00 -4.16
C ILE A 240 11.66 10.75 -4.18
N GLY A 241 12.10 10.31 -5.37
CA GLY A 241 12.94 9.13 -5.60
C GLY A 241 14.43 9.42 -5.54
#